data_AF-A0A8T3V6W2-F1
#
_entry.id   AF-A0A8T3V6W2-F1
#
_cell.length_a   1.000
_cell.length_b   1.000
_cell.length_c   1.000
_cell.angle_alpha   90.00
_cell.angle_beta   90.00
_cell.angle_gamma   90.00
#
_symmetry.space_group_name_H-M   'P 1'
#
loop_
_entity.id
_entity.type
_entity.pdbx_description
1 polymer ?
#
loop_
_entity_poly.entity_id
_entity_poly.type
_entity_poly.pdbx_seq_one_letter_code
_entity_poly.pdbx_strand_id
1 'polypeptide(L)'
;MLFCVDILAFAGMAFVLMGILKKFRFSNKKLIIVAVVLSIMGSMLRFTDFGNPDINLICGHFFGTKFTAFPLFNWFIFPIAGYIWGQYFIRAKDKTEFFKFGPILMVISLIYFFVSSNLWGGVFSENVHLYYFLNTLDAVFCIINAHAVISLCYWIVKYLPDAVIKTCSILSSNINKIYIAQWFFIPVTIVLIESFAKGVVLNDLITAVISIVMLIISTVVALFYKKLRASIS
;
A
#
# COMPACT_ATOMS: atom_id res chain seq x y z
N MET A 1 -19.79 3.26 3.92
CA MET A 1 -18.49 2.59 3.68
C MET A 1 -18.29 2.18 2.23
N LEU A 2 -19.33 1.79 1.48
CA LEU A 2 -19.24 1.33 0.07
C LEU A 2 -18.70 2.37 -0.94
N PHE A 3 -18.75 3.66 -0.60
CA PHE A 3 -18.25 4.77 -1.41
C PHE A 3 -17.07 5.51 -0.76
N CYS A 4 -16.45 4.96 0.29
CA CYS A 4 -15.19 5.52 0.79
C CYS A 4 -14.17 5.44 -0.36
N VAL A 5 -13.41 6.50 -0.62
CA VAL A 5 -12.41 6.50 -1.70
C VAL A 5 -11.35 5.46 -1.40
N ASP A 6 -11.50 4.27 -1.96
CA ASP A 6 -10.66 3.11 -1.69
C ASP A 6 -9.44 3.04 -2.62
N ILE A 7 -8.59 2.06 -2.34
CA ILE A 7 -7.35 1.84 -3.08
C ILE A 7 -7.57 1.48 -4.56
N LEU A 8 -8.73 0.92 -4.93
CA LEU A 8 -9.04 0.53 -6.30
C LEU A 8 -9.39 1.76 -7.15
N ALA A 9 -10.20 2.67 -6.62
CA ALA A 9 -10.48 3.95 -7.26
C ALA A 9 -9.19 4.75 -7.48
N PHE A 10 -8.33 4.80 -6.46
CA PHE A 10 -6.99 5.38 -6.57
C PHE A 10 -6.16 4.73 -7.68
N ALA A 11 -6.07 3.40 -7.70
CA ALA A 11 -5.29 2.68 -8.70
C ALA A 11 -5.76 2.99 -10.13
N GLY A 12 -7.08 3.02 -10.36
CA GLY A 12 -7.67 3.41 -11.65
C GLY A 12 -7.27 4.82 -12.08
N MET A 13 -7.43 5.81 -11.19
CA MET A 13 -7.05 7.20 -11.47
C MET A 13 -5.54 7.35 -11.70
N ALA A 14 -4.71 6.67 -10.90
CA ALA A 14 -3.27 6.68 -11.06
C ALA A 14 -2.84 6.09 -12.41
N PHE A 15 -3.47 4.99 -12.87
CA PHE A 15 -3.21 4.43 -14.20
C PHE A 15 -3.60 5.39 -15.32
N VAL A 16 -4.77 6.03 -15.23
CA VAL A 16 -5.22 7.04 -16.21
C VAL A 16 -4.25 8.21 -16.27
N LEU A 17 -3.88 8.78 -15.12
CA LEU A 17 -2.93 9.89 -15.06
C LEU A 17 -1.56 9.48 -15.60
N MET A 18 -1.05 8.30 -15.24
CA MET A 18 0.18 7.75 -15.82
C MET A 18 0.08 7.63 -17.33
N GLY A 19 -1.02 7.09 -17.86
CA GLY A 19 -1.27 6.98 -19.29
C GLY A 19 -1.21 8.33 -20.00
N ILE A 20 -1.85 9.36 -19.42
CA ILE A 20 -1.82 10.74 -19.93
C ILE A 20 -0.39 11.29 -19.95
N LEU A 21 0.33 11.21 -18.82
CA LEU A 21 1.70 11.73 -18.71
C LEU A 21 2.66 11.02 -19.69
N LYS A 22 2.48 9.70 -19.89
CA LYS A 22 3.25 8.93 -20.86
C LYS A 22 2.88 9.26 -22.30
N LYS A 23 1.61 9.53 -22.62
CA LYS A 23 1.17 10.02 -23.94
C LYS A 23 1.85 11.34 -24.30
N PHE A 24 2.02 12.24 -23.35
CA PHE A 24 2.78 13.49 -23.51
C PHE A 24 4.31 13.32 -23.39
N ARG A 25 4.82 12.09 -23.35
CA ARG A 25 6.25 11.75 -23.31
C ARG A 25 7.00 12.44 -22.16
N PHE A 26 6.39 12.51 -20.98
CA PHE A 26 7.06 13.06 -19.81
C PHE A 26 8.31 12.23 -19.47
N SER A 27 9.44 12.93 -19.28
CA SER A 27 10.68 12.33 -18.80
C SER A 27 10.59 12.00 -17.31
N ASN A 28 11.49 11.13 -16.80
CA ASN A 28 11.49 10.77 -15.37
C ASN A 28 11.57 12.00 -14.46
N LYS A 29 12.34 13.04 -14.84
CA LYS A 29 12.41 14.31 -14.10
C LYS A 29 11.05 15.00 -14.03
N LYS A 30 10.33 15.11 -15.16
CA LYS A 30 8.99 15.72 -15.20
C LYS A 30 7.98 14.90 -14.39
N LEU A 31 8.06 13.57 -14.43
CA LEU A 31 7.22 12.70 -13.62
C LEU A 31 7.43 12.93 -12.12
N ILE A 32 8.68 13.04 -11.66
CA ILE A 32 9.00 13.36 -10.27
C ILE A 32 8.41 14.72 -9.89
N ILE A 33 8.61 15.76 -10.71
CA ILE A 33 8.08 17.09 -10.45
C ILE A 33 6.55 17.05 -10.28
N VAL A 34 5.83 16.39 -11.18
CA VAL A 34 4.36 16.23 -11.07
C VAL A 34 3.99 15.52 -9.77
N ALA A 35 4.63 14.40 -9.44
CA ALA A 35 4.32 13.64 -8.23
C ALA A 35 4.57 14.45 -6.94
N VAL A 36 5.68 15.20 -6.89
CA VAL A 36 6.02 16.06 -5.75
C VAL A 36 5.04 17.24 -5.64
N VAL A 37 4.73 17.92 -6.74
CA VAL A 37 3.77 19.03 -6.75
C VAL A 37 2.40 18.56 -6.28
N LEU A 38 1.91 17.44 -6.80
CA LEU A 38 0.65 16.85 -6.35
C LEU A 38 0.71 16.48 -4.86
N SER A 39 1.79 15.86 -4.39
CA SER A 39 1.94 15.51 -2.97
C SER A 39 1.93 16.74 -2.06
N ILE A 40 2.58 17.85 -2.46
CA ILE A 40 2.57 19.11 -1.72
C ILE A 40 1.17 19.69 -1.69
N MET A 41 0.48 19.75 -2.83
CA MET A 41 -0.91 20.21 -2.89
C MET A 41 -1.82 19.36 -2.00
N GLY A 42 -1.69 18.02 -2.05
CA GLY A 42 -2.43 17.11 -1.17
C GLY A 42 -2.12 17.32 0.30
N SER A 43 -0.88 17.69 0.65
CA SER A 43 -0.48 18.00 2.03
C SER A 43 -1.04 19.31 2.54
N MET A 44 -1.23 20.30 1.65
CA MET A 44 -1.84 21.59 2.01
C MET A 44 -3.36 21.50 2.10
N LEU A 45 -3.98 20.63 1.31
CA LEU A 45 -5.43 20.46 1.22
C LEU A 45 -5.98 19.34 2.12
N ARG A 46 -5.13 18.59 2.80
CA ARG A 46 -5.58 17.51 3.71
C ARG A 46 -6.42 18.08 4.86
N PHE A 47 -7.40 17.30 5.30
CA PHE A 47 -8.37 17.66 6.33
C PHE A 47 -9.33 18.79 5.93
N THR A 48 -9.45 19.09 4.64
CA THR A 48 -10.47 20.03 4.16
C THR A 48 -11.86 19.42 4.32
N ASP A 49 -12.80 20.20 4.86
CA ASP A 49 -14.21 19.85 4.94
C ASP A 49 -15.05 20.95 4.30
N PHE A 50 -15.80 20.59 3.25
CA PHE A 50 -16.69 21.52 2.55
C PHE A 50 -18.07 21.66 3.21
N GLY A 51 -18.34 20.93 4.30
CA GLY A 51 -19.66 20.91 4.96
C GLY A 51 -20.76 20.22 4.15
N ASN A 52 -20.47 19.82 2.91
CA ASN A 52 -21.37 19.09 2.02
C ASN A 52 -20.81 17.68 1.74
N PRO A 53 -21.54 16.60 2.06
CA PRO A 53 -21.07 15.22 1.88
C PRO A 53 -20.71 14.87 0.43
N ASP A 54 -21.47 15.35 -0.55
CA ASP A 54 -21.26 15.03 -1.97
C ASP A 54 -20.00 15.72 -2.51
N ILE A 55 -19.79 16.98 -2.14
CA ILE A 55 -18.57 17.72 -2.49
C ILE A 55 -17.35 17.06 -1.83
N ASN A 56 -17.47 16.71 -0.54
CA ASN A 56 -16.41 15.99 0.16
C ASN A 56 -16.07 14.66 -0.52
N LEU A 57 -17.07 13.91 -0.97
CA LEU A 57 -16.88 12.63 -1.67
C LEU A 57 -16.13 12.81 -3.00
N ILE A 58 -16.56 13.77 -3.82
CA ILE A 58 -15.95 14.04 -5.13
C ILE A 58 -14.52 14.56 -4.96
N CYS A 59 -14.33 15.58 -4.11
CA CYS A 59 -13.00 16.14 -3.85
C CYS A 59 -12.06 15.14 -3.16
N GLY A 60 -12.62 14.19 -2.40
CA GLY A 60 -11.90 13.12 -1.73
C GLY A 60 -11.09 12.21 -2.65
N HIS A 61 -11.47 12.12 -3.92
CA HIS A 61 -10.69 11.41 -4.93
C HIS A 61 -9.34 12.09 -5.22
N PHE A 62 -9.25 13.40 -5.04
CA PHE A 62 -8.08 14.19 -5.36
C PHE A 62 -7.23 14.48 -4.14
N PHE A 63 -7.80 14.94 -3.03
CA PHE A 63 -7.09 15.28 -1.80
C PHE A 63 -7.89 14.89 -0.56
N GLY A 64 -7.24 14.86 0.60
CA GLY A 64 -7.86 14.35 1.82
C GLY A 64 -9.02 15.21 2.35
N THR A 65 -10.26 14.74 2.14
CA THR A 65 -11.51 15.27 2.72
C THR A 65 -12.18 14.26 3.67
N LYS A 66 -13.34 14.57 4.26
CA LYS A 66 -14.19 13.57 4.93
C LYS A 66 -14.53 12.42 3.97
N PHE A 67 -14.39 11.16 4.41
CA PHE A 67 -14.66 9.91 3.64
C PHE A 67 -13.59 9.46 2.63
N THR A 68 -12.33 9.82 2.86
CA THR A 68 -11.22 9.54 1.94
C THR A 68 -10.19 8.58 2.52
N ALA A 69 -9.73 7.60 1.73
CA ALA A 69 -8.62 6.70 2.11
C ALA A 69 -7.37 6.83 1.19
N PHE A 70 -7.52 6.98 -0.12
CA PHE A 70 -6.35 7.09 -1.02
C PHE A 70 -6.49 8.25 -2.01
N PRO A 71 -6.40 9.50 -1.55
CA PRO A 71 -6.52 10.66 -2.43
C PRO A 71 -5.35 10.71 -3.41
N LEU A 72 -5.65 10.95 -4.68
CA LEU A 72 -4.67 10.92 -5.77
C LEU A 72 -3.46 11.82 -5.49
N PHE A 73 -3.67 13.04 -4.98
CA PHE A 73 -2.61 14.03 -4.80
C PHE A 73 -1.57 13.57 -3.78
N ASN A 74 -2.01 13.03 -2.64
CA ASN A 74 -1.11 12.53 -1.60
C ASN A 74 -0.40 11.25 -2.04
N TRP A 75 -1.07 10.36 -2.78
CA TRP A 75 -0.59 9.00 -3.03
C TRP A 75 0.06 8.77 -4.40
N PHE A 76 -0.14 9.65 -5.39
CA PHE A 76 0.41 9.45 -6.75
C PHE A 76 1.95 9.41 -6.80
N ILE A 77 2.61 9.96 -5.78
CA ILE A 77 4.06 9.85 -5.62
C ILE A 77 4.55 8.40 -5.52
N PHE A 78 3.75 7.48 -4.98
CA PHE A 78 4.13 6.07 -4.86
C PHE A 78 4.19 5.33 -6.21
N PRO A 79 3.17 5.41 -7.10
CA PRO A 79 3.27 4.91 -8.47
C PRO A 79 4.49 5.45 -9.24
N ILE A 80 4.78 6.75 -9.12
CA ILE A 80 5.96 7.36 -9.77
C ILE A 80 7.26 6.81 -9.19
N ALA A 81 7.36 6.77 -7.86
CA ALA A 81 8.52 6.22 -7.17
C ALA A 81 8.76 4.78 -7.57
N GLY A 82 7.73 3.92 -7.55
CA GLY A 82 7.82 2.52 -7.96
C GLY A 82 8.19 2.35 -9.44
N TYR A 83 7.60 3.15 -10.34
CA TYR A 83 7.93 3.14 -11.77
C TYR A 83 9.41 3.45 -12.03
N ILE A 84 9.92 4.52 -11.40
CA ILE A 84 11.31 4.94 -11.55
C ILE A 84 12.25 3.95 -10.86
N TRP A 85 11.92 3.54 -9.64
CA TRP A 85 12.67 2.55 -8.88
C TRP A 85 12.85 1.26 -9.68
N GLY A 86 11.78 0.74 -10.30
CA GLY A 86 11.82 -0.46 -11.14
C GLY A 86 12.77 -0.34 -12.33
N GLN A 87 12.82 0.84 -12.98
CA GLN A 87 13.76 1.09 -14.07
C GLN A 87 15.22 1.02 -13.63
N TYR A 88 15.55 1.60 -12.47
CA TYR A 88 16.90 1.53 -11.92
C TYR A 88 17.22 0.12 -11.43
N PHE A 89 16.28 -0.51 -10.73
CA PHE A 89 16.44 -1.86 -10.19
C PHE A 89 16.74 -2.87 -11.29
N ILE A 90 15.99 -2.90 -12.40
CA ILE A 90 16.23 -3.86 -13.50
C ILE A 90 17.62 -3.67 -14.13
N ARG A 91 18.13 -2.43 -14.18
CA ARG A 91 19.43 -2.09 -14.78
C ARG A 91 20.62 -2.18 -13.83
N ALA A 92 20.37 -2.34 -12.52
CA ALA A 92 21.44 -2.46 -11.54
C ALA A 92 22.25 -3.73 -11.79
N LYS A 93 23.55 -3.57 -12.12
CA LYS A 93 24.47 -4.69 -12.37
C LYS A 93 24.79 -5.45 -11.07
N ASP A 94 25.02 -4.71 -10.00
CA ASP A 94 25.23 -5.27 -8.66
C ASP A 94 24.07 -4.90 -7.75
N LYS A 95 23.31 -5.92 -7.32
CA LYS A 95 22.19 -5.74 -6.38
C LYS A 95 22.65 -5.50 -4.96
N THR A 96 23.85 -5.98 -4.60
CA THR A 96 24.47 -5.76 -3.29
C THR A 96 24.72 -4.29 -3.09
N GLU A 97 25.35 -3.64 -4.08
CA GLU A 97 25.59 -2.20 -4.08
C GLU A 97 24.26 -1.41 -4.07
N PHE A 98 23.26 -1.86 -4.83
CA PHE A 98 21.92 -1.24 -4.85
C PHE A 98 21.21 -1.29 -3.48
N PHE A 99 21.51 -2.28 -2.65
CA PHE A 99 20.86 -2.52 -1.35
C PHE A 99 21.78 -2.27 -0.14
N LYS A 100 22.98 -1.71 -0.34
CA LYS A 100 23.96 -1.58 0.74
C LYS A 100 23.50 -0.67 1.88
N PHE A 101 22.72 0.35 1.57
CA PHE A 101 22.25 1.34 2.55
C PHE A 101 20.90 1.01 3.17
N GLY A 102 20.25 -0.08 2.77
CA GLY A 102 18.90 -0.42 3.25
C GLY A 102 18.76 -0.47 4.76
N PRO A 103 19.66 -1.11 5.53
CA PRO A 103 19.57 -1.14 6.99
C PRO A 103 19.61 0.26 7.63
N ILE A 104 20.49 1.14 7.14
CA ILE A 104 20.60 2.52 7.65
C ILE A 104 19.33 3.31 7.29
N LEU A 105 18.85 3.16 6.06
CA LEU A 105 17.61 3.80 5.61
C LEU A 105 16.40 3.32 6.42
N MET A 106 16.37 2.06 6.84
CA MET A 106 15.34 1.52 7.75
C MET A 106 15.37 2.24 9.09
N VAL A 107 16.55 2.37 9.71
CA VAL A 107 16.67 3.06 11.00
C VAL A 107 16.22 4.51 10.88
N ILE A 108 16.63 5.20 9.80
CA ILE A 108 16.23 6.58 9.52
C ILE A 108 14.71 6.70 9.35
N SER A 109 14.07 5.79 8.59
CA SER A 109 12.61 5.82 8.43
C SER A 109 11.86 5.50 9.72
N LEU A 110 12.35 4.54 10.51
CA LEU A 110 11.75 4.20 11.81
C LEU A 110 11.85 5.35 12.82
N ILE A 111 12.98 6.05 12.86
CA ILE A 111 13.13 7.27 13.69
C ILE A 111 12.13 8.33 13.24
N TYR A 112 12.01 8.57 11.94
CA TYR A 112 11.03 9.52 11.42
C TYR A 112 9.60 9.12 11.81
N PHE A 113 9.21 7.86 11.63
CA PHE A 113 7.88 7.40 11.99
C PHE A 113 7.63 7.54 13.49
N PHE A 114 8.59 7.17 14.33
CA PHE A 114 8.49 7.37 15.77
C PHE A 114 8.25 8.84 16.12
N VAL A 115 9.04 9.76 15.58
CA VAL A 115 8.87 11.21 15.81
C VAL A 115 7.53 11.70 15.26
N SER A 116 7.20 11.37 14.01
CA SER A 116 5.97 11.80 13.33
C SER A 116 4.72 11.35 14.07
N SER A 117 4.68 10.11 14.59
CA SER A 117 3.56 9.58 15.37
C SER A 117 3.24 10.41 16.62
N ASN A 118 4.25 11.07 17.21
CA ASN A 118 4.08 11.90 18.40
C ASN A 118 3.66 13.35 18.07
N LEU A 119 3.57 13.71 16.78
CA LEU A 119 3.16 15.05 16.34
C LEU A 119 1.71 15.03 15.84
N TRP A 120 1.01 16.16 16.04
CA TRP A 120 -0.35 16.31 15.52
C TRP A 120 -0.36 16.24 13.98
N GLY A 121 -1.19 15.36 13.42
CA GLY A 121 -1.28 15.15 11.97
C GLY A 121 -0.10 14.36 11.36
N GLY A 122 0.66 13.64 12.18
CA GLY A 122 1.67 12.68 11.72
C GLY A 122 1.07 11.35 11.24
N VAL A 123 1.87 10.58 10.49
CA VAL A 123 1.41 9.40 9.72
C VAL A 123 0.77 8.30 10.59
N PHE A 124 1.27 8.12 11.82
CA PHE A 124 0.68 7.24 12.82
C PHE A 124 0.42 7.98 14.14
N SER A 125 -0.22 9.16 14.10
CA SER A 125 -0.65 9.87 15.31
C SER A 125 -2.07 9.52 15.78
N GLU A 126 -2.21 9.08 17.04
CA GLU A 126 -3.48 8.72 17.73
C GLU A 126 -4.61 9.73 17.58
N ASN A 127 -4.24 11.01 17.50
CA ASN A 127 -5.20 12.11 17.51
C ASN A 127 -5.82 12.40 16.13
N VAL A 128 -5.19 11.95 15.03
CA VAL A 128 -5.62 12.26 13.65
C VAL A 128 -5.39 11.07 12.70
N HIS A 129 -5.26 9.85 13.22
CA HIS A 129 -4.89 8.64 12.46
C HIS A 129 -5.85 8.34 11.32
N LEU A 130 -5.50 8.74 10.13
CA LEU A 130 -5.74 7.97 8.93
C LEU A 130 -4.46 8.17 8.09
N TYR A 131 -3.58 7.16 8.01
CA TYR A 131 -2.38 7.19 7.14
C TYR A 131 -2.72 7.58 5.69
N TYR A 132 -3.99 7.44 5.34
CA TYR A 132 -4.66 8.02 4.19
C TYR A 132 -4.41 9.52 3.93
N PHE A 133 -4.15 10.32 4.97
CA PHE A 133 -3.89 11.77 4.94
C PHE A 133 -2.40 12.09 5.17
N LEU A 134 -1.51 11.20 4.73
CA LEU A 134 -0.07 11.42 4.78
C LEU A 134 0.33 12.73 4.11
N ASN A 135 1.27 13.45 4.71
CA ASN A 135 1.89 14.61 4.08
C ASN A 135 3.06 14.18 3.17
N THR A 136 3.66 15.14 2.45
CA THR A 136 4.76 14.87 1.53
C THR A 136 5.97 14.26 2.21
N LEU A 137 6.29 14.70 3.44
CA LEU A 137 7.42 14.17 4.18
C LEU A 137 7.15 12.73 4.60
N ASP A 138 5.94 12.44 5.07
CA ASP A 138 5.49 11.07 5.35
C ASP A 138 5.63 10.19 4.10
N ALA A 139 5.21 10.69 2.93
CA ALA A 139 5.33 9.96 1.67
C ALA A 139 6.78 9.61 1.32
N VAL A 140 7.70 10.58 1.48
CA VAL A 140 9.13 10.39 1.24
C VAL A 140 9.69 9.32 2.16
N PHE A 141 9.41 9.38 3.46
CA PHE A 141 9.89 8.37 4.40
C PHE A 141 9.23 7.01 4.20
N CYS A 142 7.99 6.95 3.75
CA CYS A 142 7.35 5.70 3.31
C CYS A 142 8.07 5.09 2.08
N ILE A 143 8.49 5.90 1.12
CA ILE A 143 9.27 5.43 -0.05
C ILE A 143 10.66 4.93 0.38
N ILE A 144 11.35 5.68 1.25
CA ILE A 144 12.64 5.27 1.82
C ILE A 144 12.48 3.94 2.57
N ASN A 145 11.45 3.84 3.41
CA ASN A 145 11.14 2.63 4.16
C ASN A 145 10.83 1.45 3.23
N ALA A 146 10.06 1.66 2.17
CA ALA A 146 9.75 0.61 1.20
C ALA A 146 11.03 0.05 0.55
N HIS A 147 11.95 0.93 0.14
CA HIS A 147 13.26 0.50 -0.36
C HIS A 147 14.08 -0.24 0.71
N ALA A 148 14.09 0.26 1.94
CA ALA A 148 14.78 -0.34 3.07
C ALA A 148 14.24 -1.75 3.42
N VAL A 149 12.92 -1.94 3.41
CA VAL A 149 12.27 -3.24 3.62
C VAL A 149 12.65 -4.21 2.49
N ILE A 150 12.57 -3.79 1.23
CA ILE A 150 12.98 -4.63 0.10
C ILE A 150 14.46 -5.01 0.22
N SER A 151 15.30 -4.07 0.63
CA SER A 151 16.71 -4.32 0.90
C SER A 151 16.91 -5.33 2.02
N LEU A 152 16.17 -5.22 3.12
CA LEU A 152 16.23 -6.18 4.21
C LEU A 152 15.84 -7.58 3.73
N CYS A 153 14.78 -7.70 2.94
CA CYS A 153 14.39 -8.96 2.32
C CYS A 153 15.51 -9.54 1.43
N TYR A 154 16.20 -8.71 0.66
CA TYR A 154 17.35 -9.13 -0.16
C TYR A 154 18.51 -9.72 0.68
N TRP A 155 18.74 -9.19 1.88
CA TRP A 155 19.77 -9.73 2.77
C TRP A 155 19.30 -10.98 3.52
N ILE A 156 18.08 -10.97 4.05
CA ILE A 156 17.51 -12.09 4.81
C ILE A 156 17.39 -13.33 3.93
N VAL A 157 16.97 -13.19 2.67
CA VAL A 157 16.73 -14.35 1.79
C VAL A 157 17.96 -15.25 1.63
N LYS A 158 19.17 -14.70 1.81
CA LYS A 158 20.43 -15.46 1.75
C LYS A 158 20.61 -16.48 2.88
N TYR A 159 19.85 -16.33 3.96
CA TYR A 159 19.92 -17.17 5.16
C TYR A 159 18.65 -18.01 5.36
N LEU A 160 17.65 -17.87 4.50
CA LEU A 160 16.40 -18.62 4.61
C LEU A 160 16.54 -20.01 3.99
N PRO A 161 15.90 -21.04 4.57
CA PRO A 161 15.85 -22.35 3.97
C PRO A 161 15.00 -22.35 2.69
N ASP A 162 15.32 -23.22 1.73
CA ASP A 162 14.65 -23.32 0.43
C ASP A 162 13.12 -23.50 0.55
N ALA A 163 12.67 -24.21 1.59
CA ALA A 163 11.24 -24.41 1.85
C ALA A 163 10.50 -23.08 2.09
N VAL A 164 11.11 -22.14 2.81
CA VAL A 164 10.54 -20.82 3.07
C VAL A 164 10.53 -20.00 1.79
N ILE A 165 11.65 -19.98 1.05
CA ILE A 165 11.76 -19.26 -0.23
C ILE A 165 10.71 -19.77 -1.22
N LYS A 166 10.54 -21.08 -1.33
CA LYS A 166 9.53 -21.72 -2.18
C LYS A 166 8.12 -21.32 -1.76
N THR A 167 7.82 -21.31 -0.47
CA THR A 167 6.50 -20.90 0.05
C THR A 167 6.21 -19.44 -0.28
N CYS A 168 7.15 -18.53 -0.01
CA CYS A 168 7.01 -17.11 -0.36
C CYS A 168 6.85 -16.89 -1.87
N SER A 169 7.56 -17.66 -2.69
CA SER A 169 7.45 -17.62 -4.16
C SER A 169 6.07 -18.11 -4.64
N ILE A 170 5.51 -19.15 -4.04
CA ILE A 170 4.14 -19.62 -4.32
C ILE A 170 3.12 -18.55 -3.97
N LEU A 171 3.24 -17.92 -2.79
CA LEU A 171 2.34 -16.84 -2.38
C LEU A 171 2.42 -15.64 -3.34
N SER A 172 3.64 -15.17 -3.62
CA SER A 172 3.90 -14.03 -4.51
C SER A 172 3.37 -14.27 -5.94
N SER A 173 3.65 -15.44 -6.53
CA SER A 173 3.19 -15.78 -7.89
C SER A 173 1.67 -15.92 -8.02
N ASN A 174 0.94 -16.05 -6.92
CA ASN A 174 -0.52 -16.14 -6.91
C ASN A 174 -1.20 -14.96 -6.21
N ILE A 175 -0.46 -13.89 -5.91
CA ILE A 175 -0.93 -12.76 -5.09
C ILE A 175 -2.28 -12.19 -5.56
N ASN A 176 -2.49 -11.99 -6.86
CA ASN A 176 -3.75 -11.46 -7.37
C ASN A 176 -4.95 -12.38 -7.09
N LYS A 177 -4.76 -13.71 -7.23
CA LYS A 177 -5.83 -14.69 -6.97
C LYS A 177 -6.13 -14.77 -5.48
N ILE A 178 -5.09 -14.75 -4.65
CA ILE A 178 -5.20 -14.74 -3.19
C ILE A 178 -5.93 -13.47 -2.74
N TYR A 179 -5.55 -12.31 -3.27
CA TYR A 179 -6.20 -11.03 -2.96
C TYR A 179 -7.68 -11.02 -3.31
N ILE A 180 -8.07 -11.54 -4.50
CA ILE A 180 -9.47 -11.67 -4.89
C ILE A 180 -10.24 -12.56 -3.89
N ALA A 181 -9.65 -13.69 -3.47
CA ALA A 181 -10.26 -14.56 -2.46
C ALA A 181 -10.39 -13.84 -1.10
N GLN A 182 -9.36 -13.12 -0.67
CA GLN A 182 -9.36 -12.34 0.58
C GLN A 182 -10.45 -11.26 0.57
N TRP A 183 -10.67 -10.59 -0.56
CA TRP A 183 -11.73 -9.58 -0.71
C TRP A 183 -13.13 -10.15 -0.47
N PHE A 184 -13.32 -11.47 -0.65
CA PHE A 184 -14.55 -12.16 -0.29
C PHE A 184 -14.54 -12.69 1.16
N PHE A 185 -13.51 -13.45 1.55
CA PHE A 185 -13.50 -14.16 2.82
C PHE A 185 -13.36 -13.26 4.04
N ILE A 186 -12.58 -12.17 3.94
CA ILE A 186 -12.36 -11.27 5.09
C ILE A 186 -13.67 -10.57 5.48
N PRO A 187 -14.40 -9.89 4.56
CA PRO A 187 -15.68 -9.26 4.92
C PRO A 187 -16.73 -10.24 5.41
N VAL A 188 -16.87 -11.41 4.77
CA VAL A 188 -17.83 -12.45 5.20
C VAL A 188 -17.51 -12.90 6.63
N THR A 189 -16.23 -13.12 6.94
CA THR A 189 -15.83 -13.54 8.29
C THR A 189 -16.13 -12.46 9.33
N ILE A 190 -15.86 -11.19 9.02
CA ILE A 190 -16.19 -10.07 9.91
C ILE A 190 -17.71 -10.04 10.17
N VAL A 191 -18.54 -10.15 9.13
CA VAL A 191 -20.00 -10.18 9.27
C VAL A 191 -20.48 -11.36 10.13
N LEU A 192 -19.88 -12.54 9.96
CA LEU A 192 -20.22 -13.72 10.77
C LEU A 192 -19.82 -13.51 12.24
N ILE A 193 -18.62 -13.00 12.52
CA ILE A 193 -18.18 -12.69 13.90
C ILE A 193 -19.14 -11.68 14.53
N GLU A 194 -19.45 -10.59 13.85
CA GLU A 194 -20.39 -9.57 14.35
C GLU A 194 -21.80 -10.14 14.59
N SER A 195 -22.25 -11.06 13.73
CA SER A 195 -23.60 -11.64 13.82
C SER A 195 -23.73 -12.66 14.96
N PHE A 196 -22.73 -13.53 15.15
CA PHE A 196 -22.77 -14.63 16.12
C PHE A 196 -22.12 -14.30 17.46
N ALA A 197 -21.22 -13.32 17.49
CA ALA A 197 -20.44 -12.94 18.67
C ALA A 197 -20.49 -11.43 18.90
N LYS A 198 -21.72 -10.90 18.96
CA LYS A 198 -21.99 -9.47 19.17
C LYS A 198 -21.21 -8.94 20.37
N GLY A 199 -20.43 -7.87 20.15
CA GLY A 199 -19.64 -7.21 21.19
C GLY A 199 -18.28 -7.85 21.48
N VAL A 200 -17.86 -8.88 20.73
CA VAL A 200 -16.49 -9.39 20.83
C VAL A 200 -15.51 -8.35 20.28
N VAL A 201 -14.60 -7.91 21.14
CA VAL A 201 -13.43 -7.12 20.76
C VAL A 201 -12.28 -8.08 20.53
N LEU A 202 -11.82 -8.17 19.28
CA LEU A 202 -10.66 -9.00 18.94
C LEU A 202 -9.40 -8.30 19.42
N ASN A 203 -8.62 -8.97 20.27
CA ASN A 203 -7.29 -8.49 20.60
C ASN A 203 -6.30 -8.75 19.44
N ASP A 204 -5.11 -8.16 19.53
CA ASP A 204 -4.10 -8.25 18.46
C ASP A 204 -3.70 -9.69 18.14
N LEU A 205 -3.58 -10.55 19.15
CA LEU A 205 -3.20 -11.95 18.97
C LEU A 205 -4.28 -12.72 18.20
N ILE A 206 -5.54 -12.58 18.59
CA ILE A 206 -6.67 -13.22 17.91
C ILE A 206 -6.77 -12.70 16.47
N THR A 207 -6.60 -11.39 16.28
CA THR A 207 -6.59 -10.77 14.95
C THR A 207 -5.47 -11.32 14.06
N ALA A 208 -4.26 -11.51 14.62
CA ALA A 208 -3.14 -12.14 13.91
C ALA A 208 -3.44 -13.59 13.53
N VAL A 209 -4.01 -14.38 14.46
CA VAL A 209 -4.42 -15.77 14.19
C VAL A 209 -5.46 -15.83 13.08
N ILE A 210 -6.51 -15.02 13.15
CA ILE A 210 -7.54 -14.94 12.08
C ILE A 210 -6.89 -14.55 10.76
N SER A 211 -5.96 -13.59 10.74
CA SER A 211 -5.27 -13.16 9.53
C SER A 211 -4.44 -14.28 8.89
N ILE A 212 -3.74 -15.08 9.69
CA ILE A 212 -2.98 -16.26 9.22
C ILE A 212 -3.95 -17.31 8.65
N VAL A 213 -5.05 -17.59 9.34
CA VAL A 213 -6.08 -18.53 8.86
C VAL A 213 -6.66 -18.06 7.53
N MET A 214 -6.99 -16.77 7.40
CA MET A 214 -7.50 -16.19 6.16
C MET A 214 -6.49 -16.27 5.02
N LEU A 215 -5.20 -16.04 5.30
CA LEU A 215 -4.14 -16.21 4.32
C LEU A 215 -4.07 -17.66 3.81
N ILE A 216 -4.13 -18.64 4.72
CA ILE A 216 -4.11 -20.07 4.37
C ILE A 216 -5.33 -20.43 3.51
N ILE A 217 -6.55 -20.11 3.97
CA ILE A 217 -7.80 -20.41 3.24
C ILE A 217 -7.76 -19.79 1.84
N SER A 218 -7.42 -18.49 1.76
CA SER A 218 -7.36 -17.78 0.48
C SER A 218 -6.31 -18.35 -0.47
N THR A 219 -5.18 -18.82 0.07
CA THR A 219 -4.13 -19.49 -0.70
C THR A 219 -4.61 -20.83 -1.24
N VAL A 220 -5.23 -21.66 -0.41
CA VAL A 220 -5.75 -22.98 -0.82
C VAL A 220 -6.79 -22.81 -1.93
N VAL A 221 -7.74 -21.89 -1.76
CA VAL A 221 -8.78 -21.59 -2.76
C VAL A 221 -8.16 -21.09 -4.07
N ALA A 222 -7.20 -20.17 -4.00
CA ALA A 222 -6.52 -19.63 -5.18
C ALA A 222 -5.77 -20.72 -5.97
N LEU A 223 -5.10 -21.63 -5.28
CA LEU A 223 -4.37 -22.75 -5.90
C LEU A 223 -5.32 -23.80 -6.48
N PHE A 224 -6.41 -24.12 -5.77
CA PHE A 224 -7.43 -25.04 -6.26
C PHE A 224 -8.13 -24.51 -7.51
N TYR A 225 -8.54 -23.24 -7.52
CA TYR A 225 -9.12 -22.59 -8.68
C TYR A 225 -8.18 -22.61 -9.89
N LYS A 226 -6.88 -22.34 -9.68
CA LYS A 226 -5.87 -22.42 -10.75
C LYS A 226 -5.78 -23.84 -11.33
N LYS A 227 -5.84 -24.87 -10.49
CA LYS A 227 -5.80 -26.28 -10.92
C LYS A 227 -7.04 -26.65 -11.74
N LEU A 228 -8.23 -26.28 -11.27
CA LEU A 228 -9.49 -26.53 -11.98
C LEU A 228 -9.51 -25.86 -13.37
N ARG A 229 -9.06 -24.61 -13.47
CA ARG A 229 -9.01 -23.91 -14.75
C ARG A 229 -8.07 -24.60 -15.75
N ALA A 230 -6.94 -25.12 -15.28
CA ALA A 230 -5.99 -25.84 -16.12
C ALA A 230 -6.49 -27.22 -16.59
N SER A 231 -7.45 -27.85 -15.90
CA SER A 231 -8.07 -29.11 -16.34
C SER A 231 -9.21 -28.93 -17.34
N ILE A 232 -9.71 -27.71 -17.52
CA ILE A 232 -10.84 -27.38 -18.41
C ILE A 232 -10.35 -26.76 -19.73
N SER A 233 -9.10 -26.26 -19.77
CA SER A 233 -8.41 -25.74 -20.96
C SER A 233 -7.58 -26.80 -21.66
#